data_AF-A0A645IVC7-F1
#
_entry.id   AF-A0A645IVC7-F1
#
_cell.length_a   1.000
_cell.length_b   1.000
_cell.length_c   1.000
_cell.angle_alpha   90.00
_cell.angle_beta   90.00
_cell.angle_gamma   90.00
#
_symmetry.space_group_name_H-M   'P 1'
#
loop_
_entity.id
_entity.type
_entity.pdbx_description
1 polymer ?
#
loop_
_entity_poly.entity_id
_entity_poly.type
_entity_poly.pdbx_seq_one_letter_code
_entity_poly.pdbx_strand_id
1 'polypeptide(L)'
;MTLRVLRESKDTTLKVKVNDKGLLEVMIVTDLNRFFNISTREYTFWEAIPAGISKAGTKISEYWKQLKLMFNKDVRAYENVGGFITMGKIFPGVWDWQAFWNLTAFLSLMLAVLNILPIPALDGGHVMFVLIEMITGRKPSEKVLEIAQYIGFGLLLMLLVWANLNDVLRLF
;
A
#
# COMPACT_ATOMS: atom_id res chain seq x y z
N MET A 1 6.60 -33.04 -29.55
CA MET A 1 6.72 -32.20 -30.76
C MET A 1 7.93 -31.28 -30.60
N THR A 2 8.57 -30.84 -31.68
CA THR A 2 9.66 -29.86 -31.65
C THR A 2 9.21 -28.56 -32.28
N LEU A 3 9.36 -27.44 -31.58
CA LEU A 3 9.09 -26.09 -32.09
C LEU A 3 10.42 -25.40 -32.37
N ARG A 4 10.53 -24.74 -33.52
CA ARG A 4 11.60 -23.78 -33.79
C ARG A 4 11.13 -22.40 -33.35
N VAL A 5 11.90 -21.76 -32.49
CA VAL A 5 11.63 -20.42 -31.98
C VAL A 5 12.89 -19.57 -32.14
N LEU A 6 12.70 -18.37 -32.68
CA LEU A 6 13.75 -17.38 -32.83
C LEU A 6 13.90 -16.63 -31.51
N ARG A 7 15.05 -16.77 -30.85
CA ARG A 7 15.38 -16.03 -29.61
C ARG A 7 16.72 -15.33 -29.81
N GLU A 8 16.77 -14.03 -29.55
CA GLU A 8 18.00 -13.22 -29.74
C GLU A 8 18.63 -13.41 -31.13
N SER A 9 17.79 -13.43 -32.17
CA SER A 9 18.19 -13.63 -33.58
C SER A 9 18.84 -14.97 -33.91
N LYS A 10 18.71 -15.98 -33.03
CA LYS A 10 19.19 -17.35 -33.23
C LYS A 10 18.04 -18.35 -33.18
N ASP A 11 17.97 -19.22 -34.19
CA ASP A 11 16.98 -20.31 -34.23
C ASP A 11 17.30 -21.34 -33.16
N THR A 12 16.41 -21.45 -32.17
CA THR A 12 16.50 -22.42 -31.08
C THR A 12 15.35 -23.42 -31.21
N THR A 13 15.67 -24.72 -31.11
CA THR A 13 14.65 -25.77 -31.18
C THR A 13 14.28 -26.20 -29.76
N LEU A 14 13.02 -25.99 -29.37
CA LEU A 14 12.47 -26.42 -28.08
C LEU A 14 11.66 -27.70 -28.25
N LYS A 15 11.93 -28.70 -27.41
CA LYS A 15 11.07 -29.89 -27.28
C LYS A 15 9.90 -29.53 -26.37
N VAL A 16 8.69 -29.60 -26.90
CA VAL A 16 7.44 -29.34 -26.18
C VAL A 16 6.58 -30.61 -26.12
N LYS A 17 5.98 -30.82 -24.95
CA LYS A 17 4.94 -31.83 -24.74
C LYS A 17 3.59 -31.17 -25.02
N VAL A 18 2.76 -31.86 -25.81
CA VAL A 18 1.38 -31.49 -26.08
C VAL A 18 0.47 -32.31 -25.17
N ASN A 19 -0.71 -31.79 -24.84
CA ASN A 19 -1.71 -32.57 -24.09
C ASN A 19 -2.37 -33.63 -24.99
N ASP A 20 -3.20 -34.51 -24.41
CA ASP A 20 -3.87 -35.61 -25.14
C ASP A 20 -4.84 -35.13 -26.24
N LYS A 21 -5.16 -33.83 -26.28
CA LYS A 21 -5.97 -33.18 -27.33
C LYS A 21 -5.13 -32.50 -28.41
N GLY A 22 -3.80 -32.64 -28.37
CA GLY A 22 -2.88 -32.06 -29.34
C GLY A 22 -2.67 -30.54 -29.19
N LEU A 23 -3.08 -29.95 -28.06
CA LEU A 23 -2.91 -28.52 -27.79
C LEU A 23 -1.58 -28.22 -27.09
N LEU A 24 -0.97 -27.09 -27.46
CA LEU A 24 0.18 -26.50 -26.79
C LEU A 24 -0.33 -25.48 -25.76
N GLU A 25 -0.33 -25.85 -24.49
CA GLU A 25 -0.73 -24.95 -23.42
C GLU A 25 0.45 -24.08 -22.98
N VAL A 26 0.24 -22.76 -23.00
CA VAL A 26 1.16 -21.79 -22.40
C VAL A 26 0.70 -21.55 -20.97
N MET A 27 1.34 -22.21 -20.01
CA MET A 27 1.13 -21.91 -18.60
C MET A 27 2.06 -20.79 -18.16
N ILE A 28 1.51 -19.77 -17.51
CA ILE A 28 2.30 -18.85 -16.68
C ILE A 28 2.81 -19.69 -15.51
N VAL A 29 4.10 -19.97 -15.49
CA VAL A 29 4.74 -20.67 -14.37
C VAL A 29 4.72 -19.72 -13.18
N THR A 30 3.72 -19.88 -12.31
CA THR A 30 3.55 -19.12 -11.06
C THR A 30 4.47 -19.60 -9.95
N ASP A 31 5.16 -20.73 -10.13
CA ASP A 31 6.14 -21.24 -9.18
C ASP A 31 7.45 -20.43 -9.27
N LEU A 32 7.51 -19.37 -8.47
CA LEU A 32 8.68 -18.48 -8.34
C LEU A 32 9.96 -19.23 -7.96
N ASN A 33 9.87 -20.41 -7.33
CA ASN A 33 11.03 -21.22 -6.94
C ASN A 33 11.82 -21.77 -8.14
N ARG A 34 11.20 -21.85 -9.34
CA ARG A 34 11.92 -22.22 -10.56
C ARG A 34 12.89 -21.16 -11.05
N PHE A 35 12.70 -19.91 -10.62
CA PHE A 35 13.50 -18.77 -11.08
C PHE A 35 14.26 -18.07 -9.95
N PHE A 36 13.79 -18.20 -8.71
CA PHE A 36 14.35 -17.53 -7.53
C PHE A 36 14.50 -18.52 -6.37
N ASN A 37 15.67 -18.52 -5.72
CA ASN A 37 15.85 -19.23 -4.46
C ASN A 37 15.14 -18.44 -3.35
N ILE A 38 13.95 -18.90 -2.94
CA ILE A 38 13.21 -18.30 -1.83
C ILE A 38 13.87 -18.73 -0.52
N SER A 39 14.72 -17.87 0.04
CA SER A 39 15.32 -18.07 1.36
C SER A 39 14.40 -17.52 2.44
N THR A 40 13.83 -18.42 3.27
CA THR A 40 13.11 -18.00 4.48
C THR A 40 14.13 -17.81 5.60
N ARG A 41 14.20 -16.60 6.17
CA ARG A 41 15.02 -16.32 7.34
C ARG A 41 14.15 -16.33 8.58
N GLU A 42 14.34 -17.32 9.43
CA GLU A 42 13.75 -17.33 10.76
C GLU A 42 14.55 -16.42 11.69
N TYR A 43 13.85 -15.65 12.51
CA TYR A 43 14.44 -14.76 13.49
C TYR A 43 14.17 -15.32 14.87
N THR A 44 15.20 -15.37 15.71
CA THR A 44 14.99 -15.59 17.14
C THR A 44 14.24 -14.40 17.77
N PHE A 45 13.68 -14.57 18.97
CA PHE A 45 12.93 -13.50 19.65
C PHE A 45 13.71 -12.17 19.73
N TRP A 46 15.00 -12.25 20.05
CA TRP A 46 15.86 -11.07 20.17
C TRP A 46 16.26 -10.46 18.83
N GLU A 47 16.43 -11.28 17.80
CA GLU A 47 16.72 -10.78 16.45
C GLU A 47 15.48 -10.20 15.75
N ALA A 48 14.28 -10.62 16.16
CA ALA A 48 13.02 -10.17 15.59
C ALA A 48 12.75 -8.68 15.89
N ILE A 49 13.22 -8.16 17.03
CA ILE A 49 13.06 -6.74 17.40
C ILE A 49 13.78 -5.80 16.42
N PRO A 50 15.13 -5.89 16.23
CA PRO A 50 15.82 -5.02 15.28
C PRO A 50 15.38 -5.28 13.84
N ALA A 51 15.08 -6.54 13.48
CA ALA A 51 14.52 -6.86 12.17
C ALA A 51 13.15 -6.20 11.94
N GLY A 52 12.29 -6.17 12.97
CA GLY A 52 10.99 -5.53 12.95
C GLY A 52 11.09 -4.01 12.76
N ILE A 53 12.02 -3.34 13.43
CA ILE A 53 12.29 -1.90 13.27
C ILE A 53 12.75 -1.60 11.83
N SER A 54 13.69 -2.39 11.31
CA SER A 54 14.16 -2.24 9.93
C SER A 54 13.01 -2.44 8.93
N LYS A 55 12.21 -3.50 9.11
CA LYS A 55 11.03 -3.79 8.30
C LYS A 55 10.00 -2.67 8.36
N ALA A 56 9.75 -2.09 9.55
CA ALA A 56 8.85 -0.95 9.71
C ALA A 56 9.34 0.27 8.92
N GLY A 57 10.64 0.58 8.96
CA GLY A 57 11.24 1.66 8.17
C GLY A 57 11.05 1.47 6.67
N THR A 58 11.28 0.25 6.16
CA THR A 58 11.01 -0.09 4.75
C THR A 58 9.54 0.07 4.41
N LYS A 59 8.63 -0.43 5.26
CA LYS A 59 7.18 -0.35 5.04
C LYS A 59 6.67 1.09 5.05
N ILE A 60 7.16 1.94 5.94
CA ILE A 60 6.87 3.38 5.94
C ILE A 60 7.27 4.01 4.61
N SER A 61 8.47 3.70 4.10
CA SER A 61 8.93 4.20 2.80
C SER A 61 8.01 3.75 1.65
N GLU A 62 7.58 2.49 1.66
CA GLU A 62 6.62 1.96 0.69
C GLU A 62 5.26 2.67 0.77
N TYR A 63 4.70 2.85 1.97
CA TYR A 63 3.43 3.57 2.15
C TYR A 63 3.54 5.03 1.72
N TRP A 64 4.66 5.70 2.01
CA TRP A 64 4.91 7.06 1.53
C TRP A 64 4.96 7.14 -0.01
N LYS A 65 5.58 6.15 -0.67
CA LYS A 65 5.58 6.05 -2.14
C LYS A 65 4.17 5.83 -2.66
N GLN A 66 3.39 4.93 -2.06
CA GLN A 66 1.99 4.69 -2.45
C GLN A 66 1.16 5.96 -2.33
N LEU A 67 1.29 6.69 -1.22
CA LEU A 67 0.64 7.97 -1.03
C LEU A 67 1.02 8.99 -2.12
N LYS A 68 2.32 9.09 -2.47
CA LYS A 68 2.78 9.95 -3.58
C LYS A 68 2.17 9.55 -4.92
N LEU A 69 1.99 8.25 -5.17
CA LEU A 69 1.36 7.75 -6.39
C LEU A 69 -0.13 8.10 -6.47
N MET A 70 -0.82 8.29 -5.34
CA MET A 70 -2.22 8.74 -5.34
C MET A 70 -2.41 10.14 -5.93
N PHE A 71 -1.38 10.99 -5.83
CA PHE A 71 -1.39 12.31 -6.47
C PHE A 71 -0.99 12.26 -7.95
N ASN A 72 -0.51 11.12 -8.45
CA ASN A 72 -0.20 10.95 -9.86
C ASN A 72 -1.47 10.55 -10.64
N LYS A 73 -1.90 11.43 -11.56
CA LYS A 73 -3.12 11.26 -12.36
C LYS A 73 -3.07 10.06 -13.30
N ASP A 74 -1.88 9.65 -13.74
CA ASP A 74 -1.70 8.56 -14.71
C ASP A 74 -1.94 7.18 -14.09
N VAL A 75 -1.75 7.06 -12.78
CA VAL A 75 -1.82 5.78 -12.05
C VAL A 75 -3.24 5.48 -11.56
N ARG A 76 -4.17 6.46 -11.63
CA ARG A 76 -5.57 6.38 -11.14
C ARG A 76 -5.69 5.75 -9.74
N ALA A 77 -4.67 5.93 -8.90
CA ALA A 77 -4.60 5.28 -7.59
C ALA A 77 -5.70 5.77 -6.62
N TYR A 78 -6.32 6.93 -6.88
CA TYR A 78 -7.50 7.41 -6.15
C TYR A 78 -8.71 6.47 -6.29
N GLU A 79 -8.80 5.68 -7.36
CA GLU A 79 -9.86 4.68 -7.52
C GLU A 79 -9.69 3.54 -6.49
N ASN A 80 -8.47 3.27 -6.01
CA ASN A 80 -8.24 2.19 -5.03
C ASN A 80 -8.43 2.64 -3.57
N VAL A 81 -8.96 3.84 -3.32
CA VAL A 81 -9.34 4.28 -1.98
C VAL A 81 -10.61 3.52 -1.56
N GLY A 82 -10.40 2.52 -0.72
CA GLY A 82 -11.47 1.75 -0.10
C GLY A 82 -11.99 2.43 1.16
N GLY A 83 -13.31 2.39 1.35
CA GLY A 83 -13.96 2.74 2.61
C GLY A 83 -13.91 1.60 3.64
N PHE A 84 -14.87 1.59 4.57
CA PHE A 84 -14.91 0.60 5.65
C PHE A 84 -15.16 -0.83 5.16
N ILE A 85 -15.89 -1.01 4.06
CA ILE A 85 -16.21 -2.33 3.53
C ILE A 85 -14.97 -2.95 2.91
N THR A 86 -14.23 -2.17 2.13
CA THR A 86 -12.96 -2.60 1.55
C THR A 86 -11.97 -2.97 2.66
N MET A 87 -11.88 -2.18 3.74
CA MET A 87 -11.05 -2.52 4.91
C MET A 87 -11.48 -3.82 5.60
N GLY A 88 -12.78 -4.05 5.76
CA GLY A 88 -13.32 -5.29 6.34
C GLY A 88 -12.98 -6.53 5.52
N LYS A 89 -12.95 -6.41 4.18
CA LYS A 89 -12.61 -7.50 3.26
C LYS A 89 -11.13 -7.91 3.27
N ILE A 90 -10.26 -7.11 3.87
CA ILE A 90 -8.82 -7.45 4.00
C ILE A 90 -8.61 -8.53 5.07
N PHE A 91 -9.52 -8.67 6.03
CA PHE A 91 -9.44 -9.72 7.03
C PHE A 91 -9.77 -11.10 6.40
N PRO A 92 -8.97 -12.14 6.67
CA PRO A 92 -9.31 -13.49 6.23
C PRO A 92 -10.60 -13.96 6.91
N GLY A 93 -11.41 -14.74 6.19
CA GLY A 93 -12.63 -15.35 6.74
C GLY A 93 -12.40 -16.43 7.80
N VAL A 94 -11.13 -16.75 8.08
CA VAL A 94 -10.68 -17.68 9.11
C VAL A 94 -9.67 -16.99 10.01
N TRP A 95 -9.59 -17.41 11.26
CA TRP A 95 -8.61 -16.86 12.20
C TRP A 95 -7.18 -17.16 11.77
N ASP A 96 -6.36 -16.13 11.62
CA ASP A 96 -4.94 -16.22 11.28
C ASP A 96 -4.16 -15.16 12.09
N TRP A 97 -3.29 -15.64 12.99
CA TRP A 97 -2.46 -14.78 13.83
C TRP A 97 -1.46 -13.94 13.03
N GLN A 98 -0.89 -14.50 11.98
CA GLN A 98 0.06 -13.78 11.13
C GLN A 98 -0.67 -12.68 10.34
N ALA A 99 -1.84 -12.97 9.80
CA ALA A 99 -2.65 -11.96 9.11
C ALA A 99 -3.07 -10.85 10.07
N PHE A 100 -3.53 -11.21 11.28
CA PHE A 100 -3.90 -10.24 12.32
C PHE A 100 -2.75 -9.27 12.63
N TRP A 101 -1.58 -9.79 13.01
CA TRP A 101 -0.44 -8.93 13.38
C TRP A 101 0.09 -8.12 12.19
N ASN A 102 0.09 -8.67 10.97
CA ASN A 102 0.47 -7.91 9.78
C ASN A 102 -0.50 -6.78 9.49
N LEU A 103 -1.80 -6.99 9.66
CA LEU A 103 -2.80 -5.96 9.42
C LEU A 103 -2.77 -4.89 10.52
N THR A 104 -2.62 -5.28 11.79
CA THR A 104 -2.42 -4.34 12.89
C THR A 104 -1.17 -3.49 12.65
N ALA A 105 -0.07 -4.10 12.22
CA ALA A 105 1.15 -3.37 11.85
C ALA A 105 0.91 -2.43 10.66
N PHE A 106 0.20 -2.90 9.62
CA PHE A 106 -0.17 -2.07 8.47
C PHE A 106 -0.97 -0.84 8.89
N LEU A 107 -2.05 -1.01 9.67
CA LEU A 107 -2.88 0.09 10.15
C LEU A 107 -2.09 1.08 11.01
N SER A 108 -1.28 0.56 11.95
CA SER A 108 -0.44 1.39 12.83
C SER A 108 0.57 2.23 12.04
N LEU A 109 1.30 1.61 11.11
CA LEU A 109 2.28 2.31 10.27
C LEU A 109 1.61 3.29 9.30
N MET A 110 0.45 2.94 8.73
CA MET A 110 -0.30 3.83 7.85
C MET A 110 -0.81 5.06 8.62
N LEU A 111 -1.33 4.88 9.84
CA LEU A 111 -1.70 5.99 10.71
C LEU A 111 -0.51 6.90 11.04
N ALA A 112 0.65 6.31 11.32
CA ALA A 112 1.89 7.09 11.52
C ALA A 112 2.26 7.91 10.27
N VAL A 113 2.16 7.32 9.07
CA VAL A 113 2.40 8.03 7.80
C VAL A 113 1.39 9.16 7.58
N LEU A 114 0.11 8.91 7.81
CA LEU A 114 -0.96 9.90 7.63
C LEU A 114 -0.83 11.05 8.63
N ASN A 115 -0.47 10.77 9.89
CA ASN A 115 -0.27 11.80 10.92
C ASN A 115 0.95 12.69 10.65
N ILE A 116 1.87 12.32 9.77
CA ILE A 116 2.98 13.19 9.33
C ILE A 116 2.52 14.19 8.26
N LEU A 117 1.39 13.94 7.60
CA LEU A 117 0.91 14.83 6.54
C LEU A 117 0.46 16.18 7.10
N PRO A 118 0.71 17.28 6.35
CA PRO A 118 0.31 18.63 6.75
C PRO A 118 -1.20 18.86 6.54
N ILE A 119 -2.03 18.07 7.24
CA ILE A 119 -3.49 18.20 7.23
C ILE A 119 -3.87 18.86 8.56
N PRO A 120 -4.49 20.06 8.56
CA PRO A 120 -4.79 20.81 9.77
C PRO A 120 -5.46 20.01 10.89
N ALA A 121 -6.36 19.09 10.54
CA ALA A 121 -7.11 18.25 11.48
C ALA A 121 -6.33 17.04 12.07
N LEU A 122 -5.11 16.77 11.60
CA LEU A 122 -4.24 15.70 12.11
C LEU A 122 -3.04 16.30 12.86
N ASP A 123 -2.33 15.45 13.63
CA ASP A 123 -1.12 15.84 14.39
C ASP A 123 -0.09 16.59 13.52
N GLY A 124 0.09 16.18 12.27
CA GLY A 124 1.02 16.82 11.31
C GLY A 124 0.63 18.24 10.91
N GLY A 125 -0.67 18.59 11.00
CA GLY A 125 -1.15 19.96 10.85
C GLY A 125 -0.61 20.88 11.94
N HIS A 126 -0.65 20.42 13.19
CA HIS A 126 -0.07 21.13 14.33
C HIS A 126 1.45 21.30 14.17
N VAL A 127 2.15 20.23 13.73
CA VAL A 127 3.58 20.31 13.43
C VAL A 127 3.87 21.34 12.34
N MET A 128 3.06 21.39 11.26
CA MET A 128 3.21 22.40 10.22
C MET A 128 3.05 23.83 10.76
N PHE A 129 2.09 24.07 11.65
CA PHE A 129 1.90 25.40 12.24
C PHE A 129 3.08 25.82 13.11
N VAL A 130 3.64 24.90 13.91
CA VAL A 130 4.83 25.16 14.72
C VAL A 130 6.05 25.42 13.83
N LEU A 131 6.20 24.68 12.72
CA LEU A 131 7.28 24.92 11.75
C LEU A 131 7.14 26.29 11.08
N ILE A 132 5.92 26.70 10.71
CA ILE A 132 5.65 28.03 10.15
C ILE A 132 5.95 29.11 11.19
N GLU A 133 5.54 28.94 12.45
CA GLU A 133 5.86 29.85 13.54
C GLU A 133 7.37 29.98 13.75
N MET A 134 8.10 28.86 13.71
CA MET A 134 9.57 28.85 13.85
C MET A 134 10.26 29.62 12.72
N ILE A 135 9.75 29.52 11.48
CA ILE A 135 10.32 30.23 10.31
C ILE A 135 9.92 31.73 10.33
N THR A 136 8.68 32.04 10.67
CA THR A 136 8.13 33.41 10.58
C THR A 136 8.32 34.23 11.86
N GLY A 137 8.66 33.59 12.97
CA GLY A 137 8.80 34.20 14.30
C GLY A 137 7.49 34.77 14.85
N ARG A 138 6.34 34.46 14.24
CA ARG A 138 5.02 35.01 14.58
C ARG A 138 4.02 33.90 14.78
N LYS A 139 3.30 33.96 15.90
CA LYS A 139 2.19 33.05 16.17
C LYS A 139 1.08 33.24 15.12
N PRO A 140 0.65 32.18 14.43
CA PRO A 140 -0.56 32.22 13.62
C PRO A 140 -1.74 32.68 14.48
N SER A 141 -2.62 33.51 13.93
CA SER A 141 -3.82 33.96 14.66
C SER A 141 -4.73 32.78 15.01
N GLU A 142 -5.28 32.75 16.21
CA GLU A 142 -6.21 31.71 16.68
C GLU A 142 -7.37 31.48 15.69
N LYS A 143 -7.88 32.54 15.06
CA LYS A 143 -8.93 32.45 14.03
C LYS A 143 -8.49 31.66 12.81
N VAL A 144 -7.22 31.79 12.40
CA VAL A 144 -6.67 31.07 11.24
C VAL A 144 -6.52 29.59 11.57
N LEU A 145 -6.06 29.26 12.78
CA LEU A 145 -5.97 27.89 13.28
C LEU A 145 -7.35 27.22 13.33
N GLU A 146 -8.34 27.90 13.89
CA GLU A 146 -9.71 27.40 14.01
C GLU A 146 -10.34 27.14 12.64
N ILE A 147 -10.22 28.10 11.70
CA ILE A 147 -10.73 27.94 10.34
C ILE A 147 -10.01 26.78 9.62
N ALA A 148 -8.69 26.69 9.74
CA ALA A 148 -7.93 25.60 9.13
C ALA A 148 -8.37 24.24 9.68
N GLN A 149 -8.62 24.14 10.99
CA GLN A 149 -9.12 22.93 11.63
C GLN A 149 -10.48 22.50 11.08
N TYR A 150 -11.44 23.43 11.01
CA TYR A 150 -12.78 23.13 10.48
C TYR A 150 -12.74 22.73 9.01
N ILE A 151 -11.92 23.40 8.19
CA ILE A 151 -11.72 23.03 6.79
C ILE A 151 -11.12 21.63 6.69
N GLY A 152 -10.08 21.34 7.47
CA GLY A 152 -9.43 20.03 7.51
C GLY A 152 -10.42 18.93 7.90
N PHE A 153 -11.18 19.14 8.96
CA PHE A 153 -12.19 18.20 9.43
C PHE A 153 -13.31 17.99 8.39
N GLY A 154 -13.81 19.07 7.78
CA GLY A 154 -14.81 19.00 6.72
C GLY A 154 -14.32 18.20 5.51
N LEU A 155 -13.07 18.39 5.10
CA LEU A 155 -12.45 17.63 4.01
C LEU A 155 -12.34 16.13 4.34
N LEU A 156 -11.93 15.79 5.57
CA LEU A 156 -11.86 14.40 6.03
C LEU A 156 -13.24 13.72 6.04
N LEU A 157 -14.26 14.42 6.55
CA LEU A 157 -15.64 13.92 6.52
C LEU A 157 -16.14 13.71 5.10
N MET A 158 -15.89 14.66 4.20
CA MET A 158 -16.27 14.56 2.80
C MET A 158 -15.59 13.35 2.13
N LEU A 159 -14.30 13.14 2.39
CA LEU A 159 -13.57 11.98 1.88
C LEU A 159 -14.12 10.66 2.43
N LEU A 160 -14.46 10.62 3.73
CA LEU A 160 -15.03 9.44 4.38
C LEU A 160 -16.39 9.08 3.77
N VAL A 161 -17.27 10.06 3.57
CA VAL A 161 -18.57 9.85 2.91
C VAL A 161 -18.36 9.37 1.48
N TRP A 162 -17.46 10.03 0.73
CA TRP A 162 -17.15 9.65 -0.65
C TRP A 162 -16.61 8.22 -0.76
N ALA A 163 -15.66 7.82 0.10
CA ALA A 163 -15.08 6.49 0.10
C ALA A 163 -16.12 5.40 0.45
N ASN A 164 -17.00 5.68 1.41
CA ASN A 164 -18.09 4.76 1.75
C ASN A 164 -19.14 4.65 0.63
N LEU A 165 -19.47 5.75 -0.06
CA LEU A 165 -20.35 5.71 -1.23
C LEU A 165 -19.74 4.89 -2.36
N ASN A 166 -18.44 5.10 -2.65
CA ASN A 166 -17.71 4.31 -3.65
C ASN A 166 -17.68 2.82 -3.30
N ASP A 167 -17.49 2.48 -2.03
CA ASP A 167 -17.58 1.10 -1.54
C ASP A 167 -18.96 0.48 -1.80
N VAL A 168 -20.05 1.19 -1.49
CA VAL A 168 -21.42 0.70 -1.75
C VAL A 168 -21.69 0.54 -3.24
N LEU A 169 -21.29 1.52 -4.05
CA LEU A 169 -21.45 1.46 -5.51
C LEU A 169 -20.69 0.29 -6.15
N ARG A 170 -19.59 -0.17 -5.55
CA ARG A 170 -18.84 -1.35 -6.00
C ARG A 170 -19.47 -2.69 -5.66
N LEU A 171 -20.44 -2.70 -4.74
CA LEU A 171 -21.13 -3.92 -4.34
C LEU A 171 -22.30 -4.27 -5.27
N PHE A 172 -22.78 -3.32 -6.06
CA PHE A 172 -23.87 -3.47 -7.03
C PHE A 172 -23.34 -3.42 -8.46
#